data_AF-A0A7Y4W1P1-F1
#
_entry.id   AF-A0A7Y4W1P1-F1
#
_cell.length_a   1.000
_cell.length_b   1.000
_cell.length_c   1.000
_cell.angle_alpha   90.00
_cell.angle_beta   90.00
_cell.angle_gamma   90.00
#
_symmetry.space_group_name_H-M   'P 1'
#
loop_
_entity.id
_entity.type
_entity.pdbx_description
1 polymer ?
#
loop_
_entity_poly.entity_id
_entity_poly.type
_entity_poly.pdbx_seq_one_letter_code
_entity_poly.pdbx_strand_id
1 'polypeptide(L)'
;MKETRIAKLFKNGSSQAVRLPVEFRFEGDEVYVTRDDATGDVVLSNRPGAKTWNEFFELLHATDVPADFMAERPLNASPQEQGIFDDELTPHDNVSRL
;
A
#
# COMPACT_ATOMS: atom_id res chain seq x y z
N MET A 1 -16.64 -7.70 -5.37
CA MET A 1 -17.39 -7.73 -6.66
C MET A 1 -17.50 -6.29 -7.14
N LYS A 2 -17.42 -6.02 -8.46
CA LYS A 2 -17.63 -4.66 -8.98
C LYS A 2 -19.14 -4.40 -9.02
N GLU A 3 -19.60 -3.43 -8.26
CA GLU A 3 -21.00 -2.98 -8.29
C GLU A 3 -21.11 -1.76 -9.20
N THR A 4 -21.92 -1.87 -10.25
CA THR A 4 -22.17 -0.78 -11.20
C THR A 4 -23.58 -0.26 -11.03
N ARG A 5 -23.71 1.06 -10.84
CA ARG A 5 -25.00 1.73 -10.67
C ARG A 5 -25.08 2.94 -11.58
N ILE A 6 -26.24 3.16 -12.19
CA ILE A 6 -26.48 4.32 -13.04
C ILE A 6 -26.62 5.56 -12.14
N ALA A 7 -25.70 6.50 -12.26
CA ALA A 7 -25.79 7.81 -11.62
C ALA A 7 -26.42 8.85 -12.56
N LYS A 8 -27.11 9.84 -12.01
CA LYS A 8 -27.69 10.93 -12.81
C LYS A 8 -26.65 12.01 -13.05
N LEU A 9 -26.53 12.45 -14.29
CA LEU A 9 -25.74 13.62 -14.66
C LEU A 9 -26.64 14.85 -14.75
N PHE A 10 -26.13 15.98 -14.26
CA PHE A 10 -26.83 17.26 -14.30
C PHE A 10 -25.83 18.40 -14.53
N LYS A 11 -26.35 19.59 -14.82
CA LYS A 11 -25.54 20.81 -14.98
C LYS A 11 -25.52 21.59 -13.67
N ASN A 12 -24.35 22.11 -13.31
CA ASN A 12 -24.18 23.07 -12.22
C ASN A 12 -23.43 24.29 -12.76
N GLY A 13 -24.18 25.35 -13.09
CA GLY A 13 -23.67 26.48 -13.87
C GLY A 13 -23.18 26.03 -15.25
N SER A 14 -21.94 26.37 -15.60
CA SER A 14 -21.26 25.90 -16.82
C SER A 14 -20.68 24.49 -16.70
N SER A 15 -20.62 23.93 -15.49
CA SER A 15 -19.98 22.65 -15.20
C SER A 15 -20.95 21.47 -15.28
N GLN A 16 -20.41 20.27 -15.49
CA GLN A 16 -21.16 19.01 -15.39
C GLN A 16 -20.92 18.38 -14.02
N ALA A 17 -21.98 17.83 -13.43
CA ALA A 17 -21.95 17.18 -12.12
C ALA A 17 -22.63 15.82 -12.16
N VAL A 18 -22.18 14.92 -11.29
CA VAL A 18 -22.75 13.56 -11.12
C VAL A 18 -23.36 13.48 -9.73
N ARG A 19 -24.61 13.02 -9.65
CA ARG A 19 -25.26 12.75 -8.37
C ARG A 19 -24.89 11.34 -7.91
N LEU A 20 -24.02 11.25 -6.92
CA LEU A 20 -23.61 9.98 -6.33
C LEU A 20 -24.76 9.36 -5.51
N PRO A 21 -25.12 8.08 -5.77
CA PRO A 21 -25.97 7.30 -4.88
C PRO A 21 -25.38 7.20 -3.48
N VAL A 22 -26.22 6.90 -2.48
CA VAL A 22 -25.80 6.90 -1.07
C VAL A 22 -24.68 5.90 -0.79
N GLU A 23 -24.69 4.78 -1.50
CA GLU A 23 -23.71 3.71 -1.41
C GLU A 23 -22.31 4.09 -1.94
N PHE A 24 -22.18 5.18 -2.72
CA PHE A 24 -20.90 5.65 -3.28
C PHE A 24 -20.49 7.04 -2.76
N ARG A 25 -21.03 7.48 -1.63
CA ARG A 25 -20.62 8.77 -1.04
C ARG A 25 -19.20 8.69 -0.51
N PHE A 26 -18.43 9.74 -0.76
CA PHE A 26 -17.12 9.94 -0.17
C PHE A 26 -17.26 10.65 1.19
N GLU A 27 -16.29 10.43 2.06
CA GLU A 27 -16.11 11.23 3.26
C GLU A 27 -15.34 12.51 2.91
N GLY A 28 -15.75 13.64 3.49
CA GLY A 28 -15.16 14.96 3.22
C GLY A 28 -15.78 15.68 2.03
N ASP A 29 -15.10 16.74 1.58
CA ASP A 29 -15.62 17.70 0.60
C ASP A 29 -14.91 17.62 -0.77
N GLU A 30 -13.83 16.84 -0.88
CA GLU A 30 -12.97 16.79 -2.06
C GLU A 30 -12.57 15.37 -2.44
N VAL A 31 -12.40 15.12 -3.74
CA VAL A 31 -11.92 13.86 -4.30
C VAL A 31 -10.97 14.12 -5.47
N TYR A 32 -10.04 13.19 -5.69
CA TYR A 32 -9.19 13.17 -6.87
C TYR A 32 -9.96 12.59 -8.05
N VAL A 33 -9.82 13.22 -9.22
CA VAL A 33 -10.42 12.77 -10.48
C VAL A 33 -9.29 12.40 -11.43
N THR A 34 -9.23 11.12 -11.83
CA THR A 34 -8.25 10.62 -12.80
C THR A 34 -9.00 10.08 -14.01
N ARG A 35 -8.49 10.38 -15.21
CA ARG A 35 -8.93 9.72 -16.44
C ARG A 35 -7.95 8.61 -16.77
N ASP A 36 -8.48 7.42 -17.01
CA ASP A 36 -7.73 6.33 -17.61
C ASP A 36 -7.65 6.59 -19.13
N ASP A 37 -6.44 6.74 -19.67
CA ASP A 37 -6.25 7.03 -21.10
C ASP A 37 -6.48 5.80 -21.99
N ALA A 38 -6.39 4.59 -21.45
CA ALA A 38 -6.59 3.35 -22.19
C ALA A 38 -8.08 2.99 -22.33
N THR A 39 -8.87 3.16 -21.27
CA THR A 39 -10.32 2.86 -21.29
C THR A 39 -11.19 4.09 -21.52
N GLY A 40 -10.67 5.29 -21.22
CA GLY A 40 -11.43 6.54 -21.21
C GLY A 40 -12.26 6.75 -19.95
N ASP A 41 -12.22 5.81 -19.00
CA ASP A 41 -13.00 5.85 -17.77
C ASP A 41 -12.53 6.99 -16.85
N VAL A 42 -13.48 7.57 -16.12
CA VAL A 42 -13.21 8.57 -15.10
C VAL A 42 -13.33 7.92 -13.73
N VAL A 43 -12.22 7.91 -12.98
CA VAL A 43 -12.12 7.33 -11.65
C VAL A 43 -12.10 8.46 -10.61
N LEU A 44 -12.98 8.34 -9.61
CA LEU A 44 -13.02 9.20 -8.43
C LEU A 44 -12.37 8.46 -7.26
N SER A 45 -11.43 9.09 -6.57
CA SER A 45 -10.71 8.48 -5.44
C SER A 45 -10.47 9.47 -4.30
N ASN A 46 -10.44 8.96 -3.07
CA ASN A 46 -9.99 9.73 -1.89
C ASN A 46 -8.47 9.76 -1.76
N ARG A 47 -7.74 9.04 -2.61
CA ARG A 47 -6.28 9.00 -2.62
C ARG A 47 -5.77 9.59 -3.95
N PRO A 48 -4.62 10.26 -3.95
CA PRO A 48 -3.98 10.73 -5.18
C PRO A 48 -3.50 9.59 -6.10
N GLY A 49 -3.63 8.33 -5.64
CA GLY A 49 -2.77 7.22 -6.03
C GLY A 49 -3.14 6.42 -7.28
N ALA A 50 -4.20 6.75 -8.04
CA ALA A 50 -4.48 5.96 -9.26
C ALA A 50 -3.32 6.04 -10.26
N LYS A 51 -2.67 7.20 -10.40
CA LYS A 51 -1.41 7.34 -11.16
C LYS A 51 -0.17 6.88 -10.39
N THR A 52 -0.11 7.11 -9.08
CA THR A 52 1.08 6.76 -8.27
C THR A 52 1.39 5.26 -8.28
N TRP A 53 0.37 4.40 -8.35
CA TRP A 53 0.60 2.96 -8.46
C TRP A 53 1.15 2.55 -9.83
N ASN A 54 0.69 3.18 -10.92
CA ASN A 54 1.20 2.87 -12.25
C ASN A 54 2.68 3.25 -12.38
N GLU A 55 3.08 4.43 -11.91
CA GLU A 55 4.50 4.83 -11.90
C GLU A 55 5.37 3.87 -11.08
N PHE A 56 4.84 3.39 -9.95
CA PHE A 56 5.52 2.36 -9.14
C PHE A 56 5.65 1.02 -9.87
N PHE A 57 4.61 0.56 -10.58
CA PHE A 57 4.67 -0.68 -11.37
C PHE A 57 5.57 -0.53 -12.59
N GLU A 58 5.56 0.62 -13.27
CA GLU A 58 6.50 0.92 -14.35
C GLU A 58 7.95 0.88 -13.85
N LEU A 59 8.21 1.47 -12.67
CA LEU A 59 9.52 1.38 -12.03
C LEU A 59 9.91 -0.07 -11.72
N LEU A 60 9.01 -0.86 -11.14
CA LEU A 60 9.26 -2.28 -10.89
C LEU A 60 9.56 -3.06 -12.17
N HIS A 61 8.82 -2.81 -13.26
CA HIS A 61 9.04 -3.46 -14.56
C HIS A 61 10.34 -3.01 -15.25
N ALA A 62 10.74 -1.76 -15.06
CA ALA A 62 12.02 -1.24 -15.55
C ALA A 62 13.22 -1.70 -14.71
N THR A 63 12.98 -2.20 -13.49
CA THR A 63 14.03 -2.68 -12.59
C THR A 63 14.30 -4.15 -12.87
N ASP A 64 15.55 -4.47 -13.23
CA ASP A 64 16.00 -5.85 -13.38
C ASP A 64 16.22 -6.48 -11.99
N VAL A 65 15.25 -7.28 -11.55
CA VAL A 65 15.31 -8.00 -10.27
C VAL A 65 15.79 -9.43 -10.53
N PRO A 66 16.92 -9.86 -9.95
CA PRO A 66 17.42 -11.23 -10.11
C PRO A 66 16.38 -12.28 -9.73
N ALA A 67 16.35 -13.41 -10.44
CA ALA A 67 15.36 -14.48 -10.21
C ALA A 67 15.45 -15.12 -8.81
N ASP A 68 16.62 -15.03 -8.17
CA ASP A 68 16.91 -15.51 -6.82
C ASP A 68 16.71 -14.43 -5.74
N PHE A 69 16.32 -13.21 -6.13
CA PHE A 69 16.06 -12.13 -5.19
C PHE A 69 14.96 -12.52 -4.20
N MET A 70 15.31 -12.54 -2.91
CA MET A 70 14.44 -13.04 -1.83
C MET A 70 13.94 -14.48 -2.01
N ALA A 71 14.71 -15.35 -2.69
CA ALA A 71 14.42 -16.79 -2.77
C ALA A 71 14.47 -17.44 -1.38
N GLU A 72 15.44 -17.04 -0.55
CA GLU A 72 15.47 -17.34 0.88
C GLU A 72 14.84 -16.19 1.64
N ARG A 73 13.67 -16.45 2.24
CA ARG A 73 13.04 -15.55 3.20
C ARG A 73 13.24 -16.17 4.58
N PRO A 74 14.29 -15.81 5.31
CA PRO A 74 14.39 -16.25 6.70
C PRO A 74 13.09 -15.82 7.37
N LEU A 75 12.33 -16.81 7.86
CA LEU A 75 11.11 -16.53 8.61
C LEU A 75 11.46 -15.47 9.64
N ASN A 76 10.62 -14.44 9.79
CA ASN A 76 10.75 -13.50 10.89
C ASN A 76 10.77 -14.33 12.17
N ALA A 77 11.96 -14.60 12.70
CA ALA A 77 12.10 -15.26 13.98
C ALA A 77 11.43 -14.32 14.98
N SER A 78 10.58 -14.88 15.85
CA SER A 78 10.07 -14.09 16.97
C SER A 78 11.28 -13.47 17.67
N PRO A 79 11.27 -12.15 17.96
CA PRO A 79 12.31 -11.53 18.74
C PRO A 79 12.59 -12.40 19.96
N GLN A 80 13.86 -12.76 20.18
CA GLN A 80 14.24 -13.51 21.37
C GLN A 80 13.82 -12.67 22.58
N GLU A 81 13.15 -13.28 23.55
CA GLU A 81 12.86 -12.65 24.83
C GLU A 81 14.21 -12.45 25.54
N GLN A 82 14.90 -11.35 25.24
CA GLN A 82 16.03 -10.92 26.06
C GLN A 82 15.41 -10.44 27.38
N GLY A 83 15.55 -11.24 28.43
CA GLY A 83 15.20 -10.81 29.77
C GLY A 83 16.06 -9.59 30.11
N ILE A 84 15.46 -8.57 30.72
CA ILE A 84 16.15 -7.35 31.20
C ILE A 84 17.32 -7.68 32.17
N PHE A 85 17.43 -8.93 32.63
CA PHE A 85 18.36 -9.38 33.68
C PHE A 85 19.24 -10.58 33.27
N ASP A 86 19.36 -10.92 31.98
CA ASP A 86 20.13 -12.10 31.54
C ASP A 86 21.68 -11.94 31.61
N ASP A 87 22.20 -10.79 32.07
CA ASP A 87 23.64 -10.52 32.20
C ASP A 87 24.32 -11.20 33.41
N GLU A 88 23.59 -11.88 34.30
CA GLU A 88 24.15 -12.37 35.58
C GLU A 88 24.64 -13.83 35.60
N LEU A 89 24.63 -14.55 34.47
CA LEU A 89 25.10 -15.96 34.43
C LEU A 89 26.31 -16.16 33.52
N THR A 90 27.39 -15.43 33.78
CA THR A 90 28.74 -15.88 33.41
C THR A 90 29.44 -16.44 34.64
N PRO A 91 29.64 -17.76 34.78
CA PRO A 91 30.58 -18.28 35.76
C PRO A 91 32.00 -17.92 35.29
N HIS A 92 32.53 -16.82 35.82
CA HIS A 92 33.97 -16.63 35.87
C HIS A 92 34.55 -17.65 36.85
N ASP A 93 35.11 -18.76 36.35
CA ASP A 93 36.12 -19.60 37.03
C ASP A 93 36.48 -20.75 36.06
N ASN A 94 37.72 -21.14 35.78
CA ASN A 94 39.01 -20.82 36.39
C ASN A 94 40.11 -21.04 35.34
N VAL A 95 41.16 -20.23 35.43
CA VAL A 95 42.40 -20.35 34.64
C VAL A 95 43.34 -21.35 35.33
N SER A 96 44.11 -22.10 34.52
CA SER A 96 45.39 -22.77 34.82
C SER A 96 45.47 -24.23 35.29
N ARG A 97 46.46 -24.90 34.64
CA ARG A 97 47.16 -26.18 34.85
C ARG A 97 46.57 -27.37 34.09
N LEU A 98 47.29 -28.05 33.19
CA LEU A 98 48.71 -28.12 32.83
C LEU A 98 48.82 -28.51 31.35
#